data_AF-A0A2R6PA64-F1
#
_entry.id   AF-A0A2R6PA64-F1
#
_cell.length_a   1.000
_cell.length_b   1.000
_cell.length_c   1.000
_cell.angle_alpha   90.00
_cell.angle_beta   90.00
_cell.angle_gamma   90.00
#
_symmetry.space_group_name_H-M   'P 1'
#
loop_
_entity.id
_entity.type
_entity.pdbx_description
1 polymer ?
#
loop_
_entity_poly.entity_id
_entity_poly.type
_entity_poly.pdbx_seq_one_letter_code
_entity_poly.pdbx_strand_id
1 'polypeptide(L)'
;MESEEHVLISELKKKILQIFSDFMTRVTQFEELGAVGNRFLVGFHQGLEFLRQPPINKTSKLVNSVIRANETERVLKYFEAGCVNTHDSVQNISKLHTCQLGLKDHLSKAKCIVNELEVSVKEVTGVMQTANESKPYLMDNVTGEEFGPEATAYDEEIASSDLQKPEITDYVAMMGVIYSMVKNDYIMQERIISSLGLKSSSGELESYTLMWSLRPFVNDEIMHQAWRLIQ
;
A
#
# COMPACT_ATOMS: atom_id res chain seq x y z
N MET A 1 -23.50 8.10 -40.98
CA MET A 1 -24.16 8.24 -39.68
C MET A 1 -23.53 7.15 -38.82
N GLU A 2 -22.49 7.47 -38.06
CA GLU A 2 -21.98 6.53 -37.04
C GLU A 2 -23.17 6.17 -36.14
N SER A 3 -23.39 4.87 -35.90
CA SER A 3 -24.55 4.44 -35.12
C SER A 3 -24.49 5.06 -33.72
N GLU A 4 -25.63 5.50 -33.21
CA GLU A 4 -25.79 6.09 -31.87
C GLU A 4 -25.17 5.21 -30.77
N GLU A 5 -25.11 3.89 -31.01
CA GLU A 5 -24.43 2.87 -30.22
C GLU A 5 -22.90 3.08 -30.11
N HIS A 6 -22.21 3.42 -31.21
CA HIS A 6 -20.77 3.69 -31.19
C HIS A 6 -20.42 4.93 -30.35
N VAL A 7 -21.30 5.93 -30.35
CA VAL A 7 -21.13 7.15 -29.54
C VAL A 7 -21.28 6.83 -28.05
N LEU A 8 -22.31 6.06 -27.67
CA LEU A 8 -22.55 5.66 -26.28
C LEU A 8 -21.43 4.77 -25.71
N ILE A 9 -20.92 3.82 -26.50
CA ILE A 9 -19.79 2.96 -26.08
C ILE A 9 -18.51 3.80 -25.90
N SER A 10 -18.27 4.79 -26.77
CA SER A 10 -17.13 5.69 -26.68
C SER A 10 -17.20 6.58 -25.42
N GLU A 11 -18.38 7.10 -25.09
CA GLU A 11 -18.61 7.92 -23.90
C GLU A 11 -18.47 7.11 -22.60
N LEU A 12 -19.03 5.90 -22.56
CA LEU A 12 -18.86 4.97 -21.45
C LEU A 12 -17.38 4.65 -21.20
N LYS A 13 -16.62 4.35 -22.27
CA LYS A 13 -15.19 4.07 -22.19
C LYS A 13 -14.41 5.26 -21.63
N LYS A 14 -14.71 6.48 -22.09
CA LYS A 14 -14.08 7.71 -21.56
C LYS A 14 -14.36 7.88 -20.06
N LYS A 15 -15.60 7.67 -19.62
CA LYS A 15 -15.97 7.79 -18.21
C LYS A 15 -15.21 6.79 -17.33
N ILE A 16 -15.10 5.54 -17.77
CA ILE A 16 -14.38 4.50 -17.02
C ILE A 16 -12.89 4.76 -16.98
N LEU A 17 -12.28 5.23 -18.08
CA LEU A 17 -10.88 5.65 -18.09
C LEU A 17 -10.61 6.81 -17.13
N GLN A 18 -11.52 7.78 -17.06
CA GLN A 18 -11.40 8.90 -16.11
C GLN A 18 -11.44 8.39 -14.66
N ILE A 19 -12.43 7.56 -14.32
CA ILE A 19 -12.55 6.95 -12.98
C ILE A 19 -11.29 6.16 -12.64
N PHE A 20 -10.76 5.38 -13.61
CA PHE A 20 -9.53 4.61 -13.43
C PHE A 20 -8.31 5.50 -13.17
N SER A 21 -8.14 6.58 -13.93
CA SER A 21 -7.06 7.55 -13.74
C SER A 21 -7.12 8.21 -12.36
N ASP A 22 -8.31 8.63 -11.93
CA ASP A 22 -8.51 9.25 -10.61
C ASP A 22 -8.27 8.24 -9.48
N PHE A 23 -8.72 7.00 -9.66
CA PHE A 23 -8.46 5.89 -8.75
C PHE A 23 -6.96 5.66 -8.56
N MET A 24 -6.22 5.55 -9.66
CA MET A 24 -4.78 5.31 -9.62
C MET A 24 -4.02 6.49 -8.99
N THR A 25 -4.46 7.73 -9.24
CA THR A 25 -3.91 8.90 -8.54
C THR A 25 -4.03 8.77 -7.01
N ARG A 26 -5.17 8.29 -6.51
CA ARG A 26 -5.36 8.03 -5.07
C ARG A 26 -4.49 6.87 -4.57
N VAL A 27 -4.26 5.86 -5.40
CA VAL A 27 -3.31 4.77 -5.07
C VAL A 27 -1.89 5.32 -4.89
N THR A 28 -1.41 6.22 -5.76
CA THR A 28 -0.11 6.89 -5.56
C THR A 28 -0.05 7.64 -4.23
N GLN A 29 -1.11 8.41 -3.91
CA GLN A 29 -1.17 9.13 -2.64
C GLN A 29 -1.09 8.19 -1.43
N PHE A 30 -1.70 7.01 -1.52
CA PHE A 30 -1.60 5.97 -0.49
C PHE A 30 -0.16 5.45 -0.36
N GLU A 31 0.53 5.18 -1.48
CA GLU A 31 1.92 4.70 -1.47
C GLU A 31 2.89 5.73 -0.87
N GLU A 32 2.76 7.00 -1.26
CA GLU A 32 3.54 8.10 -0.70
C GLU A 32 3.30 8.24 0.81
N LEU A 33 2.04 8.16 1.23
CA LEU A 33 1.67 8.18 2.64
C LEU A 33 2.28 6.98 3.38
N GLY A 34 2.30 5.79 2.78
CA GLY A 34 2.96 4.59 3.30
C GLY A 34 4.44 4.81 3.64
N ALA A 35 5.17 5.54 2.79
CA ALA A 35 6.57 5.90 3.05
C ALA A 35 6.72 6.85 4.24
N VAL A 36 5.80 7.79 4.41
CA VAL A 36 5.76 8.69 5.58
C VAL A 36 5.46 7.90 6.86
N GLY A 37 4.47 7.02 6.84
CA GLY A 37 4.16 6.13 7.96
C GLY A 37 5.35 5.28 8.38
N ASN A 38 6.09 4.70 7.42
CA ASN A 38 7.28 3.90 7.71
C ASN A 38 8.37 4.72 8.44
N ARG A 39 8.59 5.98 8.06
CA ARG A 39 9.55 6.86 8.74
C ARG A 39 9.19 7.08 10.21
N PHE A 40 7.90 7.27 10.51
CA PHE A 40 7.47 7.38 11.91
C PHE A 40 7.60 6.06 12.66
N LEU A 41 7.31 4.92 12.03
CA LEU A 41 7.48 3.60 12.65
C LEU A 41 8.96 3.32 12.99
N VAL A 42 9.86 3.56 12.05
CA VAL A 42 11.32 3.45 12.26
C VAL A 42 11.79 4.41 13.35
N GLY A 43 11.31 5.65 13.34
CA GLY A 43 11.63 6.63 14.39
C GLY A 43 11.12 6.21 15.77
N PHE A 44 9.92 5.61 15.83
CA PHE A 44 9.37 5.06 17.06
C PHE A 44 10.25 3.91 17.58
N HIS A 45 10.61 2.98 16.69
CA HIS A 45 11.48 1.85 17.04
C HIS A 45 12.83 2.34 17.58
N GLN A 46 13.53 3.21 16.85
CA GLN A 46 14.83 3.75 17.27
C GLN A 46 14.76 4.51 18.61
N GLY A 47 13.73 5.35 18.79
CA GLY A 47 13.54 6.10 20.03
C GLY A 47 13.30 5.19 21.23
N LEU A 48 12.62 4.06 21.03
CA LEU A 48 12.29 3.13 22.10
C LEU A 48 13.49 2.25 22.46
N GLU A 49 14.26 1.79 21.48
CA GLU A 49 15.51 1.05 21.72
C GLU A 49 16.55 1.92 22.44
N PHE A 50 16.64 3.21 22.11
CA PHE A 50 17.51 4.15 22.81
C PHE A 50 17.19 4.20 24.31
N LEU A 51 15.90 4.30 24.68
CA LEU A 51 15.48 4.36 26.08
C LEU A 51 15.67 3.03 26.83
N ARG A 52 15.86 1.93 26.10
CA ARG A 52 16.04 0.57 26.65
C ARG A 52 17.49 0.14 26.71
N GLN A 53 18.42 1.03 26.39
CA GLN A 53 19.82 0.69 26.34
C GLN A 53 20.26 0.06 27.68
N PRO A 54 20.81 -1.18 27.65
CA PRO A 54 21.21 -1.84 28.88
C PRO A 54 22.43 -1.16 29.51
N PRO A 55 22.62 -1.30 30.83
CA PRO A 55 23.85 -0.87 31.49
C PRO A 55 25.10 -1.47 30.85
N ILE A 56 26.23 -0.75 30.95
CA ILE A 56 27.51 -1.26 30.43
C ILE A 56 27.84 -2.61 31.08
N ASN A 57 28.15 -3.59 30.23
CA ASN A 57 28.64 -4.88 30.69
C ASN A 57 30.07 -4.75 31.28
N LYS A 58 30.20 -5.02 32.58
CA LYS A 58 31.46 -4.93 33.33
C LYS A 58 32.29 -6.23 33.34
N THR A 59 31.92 -7.25 32.56
CA THR A 59 32.65 -8.53 32.50
C THR A 59 34.06 -8.41 31.92
N SER A 60 34.28 -7.45 31.01
CA SER A 60 35.59 -7.18 30.44
C SER A 60 36.50 -6.52 31.48
N LYS A 61 37.68 -7.10 31.69
CA LYS A 61 38.71 -6.53 32.59
C LYS A 61 39.09 -5.11 32.21
N LEU A 62 39.25 -4.84 30.90
CA LEU A 62 39.59 -3.51 30.39
C LEU A 62 38.49 -2.49 30.72
N VAL A 63 37.23 -2.82 30.38
CA VAL A 63 36.08 -1.94 30.62
C VAL A 63 35.94 -1.65 32.13
N ASN A 64 36.06 -2.67 32.96
CA ASN A 64 35.98 -2.51 34.40
C ASN A 64 37.11 -1.64 34.97
N SER A 65 38.35 -1.82 34.49
CA SER A 65 39.48 -0.97 34.88
C SER A 65 39.28 0.49 34.50
N VAL A 66 38.74 0.76 33.30
CA VAL A 66 38.43 2.13 32.84
C VAL A 66 37.34 2.77 33.71
N ILE A 67 36.26 2.03 34.00
CA ILE A 67 35.19 2.52 34.87
C ILE A 67 35.75 2.87 36.24
N ARG A 68 36.50 1.95 36.86
CA ARG A 68 37.11 2.15 38.19
C ARG A 68 38.06 3.34 38.25
N ALA A 69 38.83 3.58 37.19
CA ALA A 69 39.73 4.73 37.13
C ALA A 69 39.00 6.09 37.11
N ASN A 70 37.73 6.11 36.72
CA ASN A 70 36.91 7.32 36.56
C ASN A 70 35.69 7.33 37.49
N GLU A 71 35.70 6.52 38.56
CA GLU A 71 34.57 6.34 39.46
C GLU A 71 34.21 7.63 40.20
N THR A 72 33.03 8.16 39.85
CA THR A 72 32.32 9.17 40.62
C THR A 72 30.87 8.73 40.75
N GLU A 73 30.17 9.18 41.79
CA GLU A 73 28.75 8.84 41.99
C GLU A 73 27.91 9.18 40.74
N ARG A 74 28.20 10.32 40.10
CA ARG A 74 27.55 10.76 38.87
C ARG A 74 27.80 9.80 37.70
N VAL A 75 29.05 9.39 37.50
CA VAL A 75 29.45 8.49 36.40
C VAL A 75 28.88 7.09 36.59
N LEU A 76 28.86 6.59 37.83
CA LEU A 76 28.26 5.29 38.15
C LEU A 76 26.76 5.27 37.86
N LYS A 77 26.01 6.29 38.32
CA LYS A 77 24.57 6.44 38.01
C LYS A 77 24.31 6.52 36.51
N TYR A 78 25.16 7.20 35.75
CA TYR A 78 25.06 7.27 34.29
C TYR A 78 25.26 5.91 33.61
N PHE A 79 26.23 5.12 34.06
CA PHE A 79 26.44 3.76 33.54
C PHE A 79 25.33 2.79 33.93
N GLU A 80 24.79 2.91 35.15
CA GLU A 80 23.62 2.16 35.62
C GLU A 80 22.37 2.50 34.80
N ALA A 81 22.25 3.73 34.31
CA ALA A 81 21.17 4.17 33.42
C ALA A 81 21.38 3.79 31.94
N GLY A 82 22.35 2.92 31.61
CA GLY A 82 22.59 2.52 30.23
C GLY A 82 23.30 3.57 29.37
N CYS A 83 24.02 4.50 30.00
CA CYS A 83 24.65 5.65 29.32
C CYS A 83 23.64 6.63 28.72
N VAL A 84 22.43 6.68 29.27
CA VAL A 84 21.40 7.64 28.87
C VAL A 84 21.32 8.75 29.91
N ASN A 85 21.44 10.01 29.46
CA ASN A 85 21.26 11.17 30.35
C ASN A 85 19.81 11.67 30.33
N THR A 86 19.42 12.47 31.32
CA THR A 86 18.03 12.96 31.45
C THR A 86 17.58 13.80 30.25
N HIS A 87 18.48 14.61 29.67
CA HIS A 87 18.15 15.45 28.52
C HIS A 87 17.83 14.59 27.28
N ASP A 88 18.68 13.60 27.00
CA ASP A 88 18.49 12.66 25.90
C ASP A 88 17.22 11.83 26.09
N SER A 89 16.93 11.42 27.33
CA SER A 89 15.68 10.72 27.67
C SER A 89 14.46 11.57 27.33
N VAL A 90 14.43 12.84 27.77
CA VAL A 90 13.31 13.75 27.48
C VAL A 90 13.17 13.98 25.98
N GLN A 91 14.27 14.18 25.26
CA GLN A 91 14.25 14.36 23.82
C GLN A 91 13.73 13.11 23.10
N ASN A 92 14.13 11.91 23.51
CA ASN A 92 13.66 10.67 22.91
C ASN A 92 12.19 10.37 23.23
N ILE A 93 11.73 10.67 24.44
CA ILE A 93 10.29 10.58 24.78
C ILE A 93 9.48 11.54 23.90
N SER A 94 9.96 12.76 23.67
CA SER A 94 9.31 13.72 22.76
C SER A 94 9.28 13.21 21.31
N LYS A 95 10.36 12.59 20.83
CA LYS A 95 10.41 11.93 19.51
C LYS A 95 9.42 10.77 19.41
N LEU A 96 9.33 9.91 20.44
CA LEU A 96 8.35 8.81 20.49
C LEU A 96 6.92 9.33 20.40
N HIS A 97 6.60 10.37 21.17
CA HIS A 97 5.28 11.01 21.13
C HIS A 97 4.98 11.59 19.75
N THR A 98 5.96 12.27 19.13
CA THR A 98 5.82 12.82 17.77
C THR A 98 5.59 11.72 16.74
N CYS A 99 6.32 10.61 16.81
CA CYS A 99 6.13 9.46 15.93
C CYS A 99 4.75 8.83 16.14
N GLN A 100 4.29 8.69 17.39
CA GLN A 100 2.97 8.14 17.69
C GLN A 100 1.84 9.04 17.14
N LEU A 101 1.96 10.36 17.26
CA LEU A 101 1.02 11.29 16.64
C LEU A 101 1.06 11.20 15.10
N GLY A 102 2.25 11.15 14.52
CA GLY A 102 2.43 11.00 13.08
C GLY A 102 1.82 9.71 12.54
N LEU A 103 1.94 8.60 13.26
CA LEU A 103 1.31 7.32 12.90
C LEU A 103 -0.22 7.36 13.00
N LYS A 104 -0.77 8.08 13.98
CA LYS A 104 -2.23 8.27 14.09
C LYS A 104 -2.77 9.14 12.95
N ASP A 105 -2.06 10.20 12.60
CA ASP A 105 -2.40 11.06 11.45
C ASP A 105 -2.32 10.28 10.14
N HIS A 106 -1.25 9.50 9.96
CA HIS A 106 -1.09 8.54 8.86
C HIS A 106 -2.31 7.63 8.73
N LEU A 107 -2.72 6.98 9.83
CA LEU A 107 -3.85 6.05 9.82
C LEU A 107 -5.16 6.74 9.41
N SER A 108 -5.40 7.95 9.92
CA SER A 108 -6.60 8.73 9.57
C SER A 108 -6.64 9.07 8.08
N LYS A 109 -5.50 9.51 7.52
CA LYS A 109 -5.38 9.86 6.10
C LYS A 109 -5.50 8.62 5.21
N ALA A 110 -4.82 7.53 5.57
CA ALA A 110 -4.86 6.27 4.84
C ALA A 110 -6.29 5.72 4.78
N LYS A 111 -7.02 5.79 5.89
CA LYS A 111 -8.44 5.41 5.96
C LYS A 111 -9.32 6.24 5.02
N CYS A 112 -9.08 7.55 4.93
CA CYS A 112 -9.79 8.43 4.00
C CYS A 112 -9.57 7.97 2.56
N ILE A 113 -8.32 7.75 2.16
CA ILE A 113 -7.97 7.30 0.80
C ILE A 113 -8.61 5.94 0.50
N VAL A 114 -8.54 4.97 1.42
CA VAL A 114 -9.15 3.64 1.23
C VAL A 114 -10.67 3.74 1.03
N ASN A 115 -11.35 4.62 1.78
CA ASN A 115 -12.78 4.84 1.61
C ASN A 115 -13.10 5.48 0.25
N GLU A 116 -12.29 6.41 -0.22
CA GLU A 116 -12.44 7.03 -1.55
C GLU A 116 -12.22 6.02 -2.67
N LEU A 117 -11.22 5.14 -2.55
CA LEU A 117 -10.99 4.04 -3.48
C LEU A 117 -12.19 3.09 -3.53
N GLU A 118 -12.80 2.79 -2.38
CA GLU A 118 -14.03 1.98 -2.30
C GLU A 118 -15.20 2.65 -3.05
N VAL A 119 -15.33 3.97 -2.94
CA VAL A 119 -16.35 4.74 -3.67
C VAL A 119 -16.09 4.65 -5.18
N SER A 120 -14.85 4.81 -5.64
CA SER A 120 -14.50 4.67 -7.06
C SER A 120 -14.80 3.27 -7.62
N VAL A 121 -14.53 2.20 -6.85
CA VAL A 121 -14.90 0.82 -7.25
C VAL A 121 -16.42 0.65 -7.35
N LYS A 122 -17.19 1.22 -6.41
CA LYS A 122 -18.66 1.19 -6.47
C LYS A 122 -19.19 1.99 -7.67
N GLU A 123 -18.60 3.15 -7.94
CA GLU A 123 -18.98 3.99 -9.08
C GLU A 123 -18.76 3.27 -10.40
N VAL A 124 -17.57 2.71 -10.63
CA VAL A 124 -17.26 2.01 -11.89
C VAL A 124 -18.14 0.77 -12.08
N THR A 125 -18.46 0.06 -10.98
CA THR A 125 -19.37 -1.09 -11.01
C THR A 125 -20.79 -0.67 -11.36
N GLY A 126 -21.29 0.43 -10.79
CA GLY A 126 -22.61 0.97 -11.12
C GLY A 126 -22.72 1.41 -12.57
N VAL A 127 -21.70 2.11 -13.07
CA VAL A 127 -21.61 2.52 -14.49
C VAL A 127 -21.65 1.29 -15.42
N MET A 128 -20.93 0.22 -15.09
CA MET A 128 -20.93 -1.04 -15.85
C MET A 128 -22.30 -1.74 -15.82
N GLN A 129 -22.98 -1.77 -14.66
CA GLN A 129 -24.30 -2.38 -14.53
C GLN A 129 -25.36 -1.64 -15.37
N THR A 130 -25.40 -0.31 -15.31
CA THR A 130 -26.33 0.50 -16.12
C THR A 130 -26.11 0.29 -17.63
N ALA A 131 -24.85 0.13 -18.06
CA ALA A 131 -24.52 -0.18 -19.45
C ALA A 131 -24.99 -1.59 -19.89
N ASN A 132 -24.94 -2.57 -18.98
CA ASN A 132 -25.43 -3.93 -19.27
C ASN A 132 -26.96 -4.02 -19.26
N GLU A 133 -27.63 -3.28 -18.36
CA GLU A 133 -29.09 -3.21 -18.26
C GLU A 133 -29.75 -2.46 -19.43
N SER A 134 -29.00 -1.59 -20.12
CA SER A 134 -29.46 -0.88 -21.31
C SER A 134 -29.29 -1.68 -22.61
N LYS A 135 -28.71 -2.89 -22.54
CA LYS A 135 -28.48 -3.79 -23.68
C LYS A 135 -29.65 -4.70 -24.14
N PRO A 136 -30.83 -4.85 -23.49
CA PRO A 136 -31.77 -5.94 -23.83
C PRO A 136 -32.78 -5.69 -24.97
N TYR A 137 -32.60 -4.70 -25.87
CA TYR A 137 -33.61 -4.43 -26.92
C TYR A 137 -33.21 -4.69 -28.39
N LEU A 138 -32.03 -5.24 -28.69
CA LEU A 138 -31.59 -5.38 -30.10
C LEU A 138 -31.10 -6.77 -30.53
N MET A 139 -31.38 -7.81 -29.74
CA MET A 139 -31.12 -9.19 -30.20
C MET A 139 -32.35 -10.08 -29.99
N ASP A 140 -33.41 -9.76 -30.72
CA ASP A 140 -34.42 -10.77 -31.05
C ASP A 140 -34.75 -10.66 -32.55
N ASN A 141 -34.67 -11.81 -33.22
CA ASN A 141 -34.91 -12.06 -34.64
C ASN A 141 -33.79 -11.71 -35.63
N VAL A 142 -32.81 -12.61 -35.79
CA VAL A 142 -32.60 -13.33 -37.07
C VAL A 142 -32.04 -14.72 -36.75
N THR A 143 -32.94 -15.71 -36.65
CA THR A 143 -32.59 -17.11 -36.88
C THR A 143 -32.95 -17.40 -38.33
N GLY A 144 -31.96 -17.69 -39.17
CA GLY A 144 -32.12 -18.07 -40.56
C GLY A 144 -30.82 -18.66 -41.10
N GLU A 145 -30.88 -19.96 -41.34
CA GLU A 145 -29.86 -20.88 -41.88
C GLU A 145 -29.02 -20.35 -43.05
N GLU A 146 -27.77 -20.82 -43.21
CA GLU A 146 -27.39 -21.80 -44.26
C GLU A 146 -25.90 -22.22 -44.16
N PHE A 147 -25.65 -23.51 -44.44
CA PHE A 147 -24.36 -24.23 -44.35
C PHE A 147 -23.44 -24.05 -45.56
N GLY A 148 -22.11 -24.19 -45.39
CA GLY A 148 -21.20 -24.66 -46.44
C GLY A 148 -19.68 -24.59 -46.13
N PRO A 149 -18.82 -25.57 -46.53
CA PRO A 149 -17.56 -25.91 -45.83
C PRO A 149 -16.23 -25.79 -46.63
N GLU A 150 -15.12 -26.11 -45.94
CA GLU A 150 -13.73 -26.47 -46.39
C GLU A 150 -12.84 -25.37 -47.01
N ALA A 151 -11.50 -25.34 -46.91
CA ALA A 151 -10.43 -25.92 -46.08
C ALA A 151 -9.08 -25.35 -46.61
N THR A 152 -7.96 -25.63 -45.90
CA THR A 152 -6.52 -25.40 -46.25
C THR A 152 -5.94 -24.02 -45.89
N ALA A 153 -4.70 -23.81 -45.44
CA ALA A 153 -3.59 -24.64 -44.94
C ALA A 153 -2.47 -23.64 -44.52
N TYR A 154 -1.80 -23.90 -43.39
CA TYR A 154 -0.50 -23.38 -42.90
C TYR A 154 -0.02 -21.97 -43.32
N ASP A 155 0.05 -21.05 -42.36
CA ASP A 155 1.30 -20.31 -42.15
C ASP A 155 1.49 -19.96 -40.68
N GLU A 156 2.65 -20.32 -40.16
CA GLU A 156 3.08 -20.16 -38.78
C GLU A 156 3.81 -18.81 -38.69
N GLU A 157 3.05 -17.72 -38.78
CA GLU A 157 3.61 -16.38 -38.66
C GLU A 157 3.53 -15.93 -37.20
N ILE A 158 4.70 -15.71 -36.60
CA ILE A 158 4.92 -15.26 -35.23
C ILE A 158 4.04 -14.05 -34.96
N ALA A 159 2.91 -14.30 -34.29
CA ALA A 159 2.05 -13.25 -33.78
C ALA A 159 2.86 -12.49 -32.72
N SER A 160 3.46 -11.37 -33.15
CA SER A 160 3.66 -10.21 -32.30
C SER A 160 2.39 -10.10 -31.45
N SER A 161 2.51 -10.28 -30.15
CA SER A 161 1.42 -10.11 -29.20
C SER A 161 1.01 -8.65 -29.24
N ASP A 162 0.16 -8.33 -30.22
CA ASP A 162 -0.58 -7.10 -30.34
C ASP A 162 -1.36 -7.03 -29.03
N LEU A 163 -0.95 -6.12 -28.14
CA LEU A 163 -1.61 -5.89 -26.87
C LEU A 163 -3.05 -5.51 -27.21
N GLN A 164 -3.96 -6.47 -27.16
CA GLN A 164 -5.38 -6.22 -27.27
C GLN A 164 -5.71 -5.11 -26.28
N LYS A 165 -6.24 -4.00 -26.81
CA LYS A 165 -6.62 -2.85 -26.00
C LYS A 165 -7.58 -3.36 -24.91
N PRO A 166 -7.28 -3.16 -23.62
CA PRO A 166 -8.04 -3.78 -22.55
C PRO A 166 -9.52 -3.44 -22.68
N GLU A 167 -10.36 -4.45 -22.47
CA GLU A 167 -11.78 -4.27 -22.45
C GLU A 167 -12.20 -3.48 -21.20
N ILE A 168 -13.39 -2.88 -21.26
CA ILE A 168 -13.94 -2.13 -20.13
C ILE A 168 -13.99 -2.99 -18.85
N THR A 169 -14.29 -4.27 -19.00
CA THR A 169 -14.32 -5.27 -17.92
C THR A 169 -12.96 -5.42 -17.22
N ASP A 170 -11.86 -5.30 -17.97
CA ASP A 170 -10.50 -5.46 -17.43
C ASP A 170 -10.16 -4.33 -16.46
N TYR A 171 -10.55 -3.08 -16.77
CA TYR A 171 -10.35 -1.94 -15.87
C TYR A 171 -11.12 -2.12 -14.55
N VAL A 172 -12.38 -2.55 -14.62
CA VAL A 172 -13.22 -2.79 -13.44
C VAL A 172 -12.63 -3.88 -12.57
N ALA A 173 -12.26 -5.01 -13.17
CA ALA A 173 -11.62 -6.12 -12.46
C ALA A 173 -10.31 -5.68 -11.80
N MET A 174 -9.48 -4.94 -12.54
CA MET A 174 -8.20 -4.43 -12.06
C MET A 174 -8.36 -3.48 -10.86
N MET A 175 -9.31 -2.53 -10.92
CA MET A 175 -9.62 -1.66 -9.78
C MET A 175 -10.04 -2.46 -8.55
N GLY A 176 -10.88 -3.48 -8.72
CA GLY A 176 -11.32 -4.35 -7.62
C GLY A 176 -10.17 -5.11 -6.96
N VAL A 177 -9.25 -5.64 -7.76
CA VAL A 177 -8.04 -6.33 -7.27
C VAL A 177 -7.12 -5.36 -6.52
N ILE A 178 -6.82 -4.20 -7.11
CA ILE A 178 -5.96 -3.17 -6.48
C ILE A 178 -6.57 -2.66 -5.18
N TYR A 179 -7.88 -2.37 -5.16
CA TYR A 179 -8.57 -1.96 -3.95
C TYR A 179 -8.43 -3.01 -2.84
N SER A 180 -8.59 -4.28 -3.18
CA SER A 180 -8.44 -5.38 -2.22
C SER A 180 -7.01 -5.47 -1.66
N MET A 181 -5.99 -5.30 -2.51
CA MET A 181 -4.59 -5.22 -2.11
C MET A 181 -4.33 -4.06 -1.15
N VAL A 182 -4.71 -2.84 -1.54
CA VAL A 182 -4.52 -1.61 -0.76
C VAL A 182 -5.29 -1.67 0.57
N LYS A 183 -6.50 -2.20 0.58
CA LYS A 183 -7.30 -2.38 1.80
C LYS A 183 -6.64 -3.34 2.79
N ASN A 184 -6.10 -4.46 2.30
CA ASN A 184 -5.40 -5.41 3.15
C ASN A 184 -4.10 -4.82 3.71
N ASP A 185 -3.36 -4.06 2.90
CA ASP A 185 -2.17 -3.33 3.36
C ASP A 185 -2.53 -2.29 4.44
N TYR A 186 -3.60 -1.52 4.24
CA TYR A 186 -4.12 -0.59 5.27
C TYR A 186 -4.48 -1.32 6.57
N ILE A 187 -5.18 -2.46 6.51
CA ILE A 187 -5.56 -3.24 7.71
C ILE A 187 -4.31 -3.73 8.45
N MET A 188 -3.27 -4.14 7.73
CA MET A 188 -1.99 -4.50 8.33
C MET A 188 -1.35 -3.30 9.03
N GLN A 189 -1.28 -2.14 8.37
CA GLN A 189 -0.75 -0.90 8.95
C GLN A 189 -1.52 -0.50 10.21
N GLU A 190 -2.85 -0.60 10.20
CA GLU A 190 -3.73 -0.32 11.34
C GLU A 190 -3.42 -1.24 12.53
N ARG A 191 -3.25 -2.55 12.27
CA ARG A 191 -2.90 -3.54 13.30
C ARG A 191 -1.53 -3.27 13.91
N ILE A 192 -0.54 -2.98 13.06
CA ILE A 192 0.81 -2.60 13.52
C ILE A 192 0.69 -1.39 14.44
N ILE A 193 0.11 -0.29 13.98
CA ILE A 193 0.00 0.95 14.76
C ILE A 193 -0.76 0.74 16.07
N SER A 194 -1.84 -0.04 16.05
CA SER A 194 -2.65 -0.33 17.24
C SER A 194 -1.92 -1.18 18.27
N SER A 195 -0.95 -1.99 17.84
CA SER A 195 -0.13 -2.83 18.72
C SER A 195 1.07 -2.10 19.34
N LEU A 196 1.40 -0.90 18.84
CA LEU A 196 2.56 -0.14 19.33
C LEU A 196 2.32 0.37 20.75
N GLY A 197 3.33 0.16 21.60
CA GLY A 197 3.37 0.73 22.92
C GLY A 197 4.78 0.74 23.49
N LEU A 198 4.96 1.41 24.63
CA LEU A 198 6.25 1.48 25.32
C LEU A 198 6.77 0.12 25.80
N LYS A 199 5.91 -0.91 25.77
CA LYS A 199 6.23 -2.30 26.14
C LYS A 199 6.48 -3.22 24.93
N SER A 200 6.28 -2.75 23.70
CA SER A 200 6.51 -3.57 22.48
C SER A 200 7.97 -3.99 22.44
N SER A 201 8.27 -5.28 22.36
CA SER A 201 9.63 -5.81 22.33
C SER A 201 10.40 -5.39 21.08
N SER A 202 11.73 -5.41 21.15
CA SER A 202 12.61 -5.09 20.01
C SER A 202 12.30 -5.97 18.79
N GLY A 203 12.15 -7.29 19.01
CA GLY A 203 11.80 -8.24 17.93
C GLY A 203 10.41 -8.01 17.31
N GLU A 204 9.42 -7.57 18.08
CA GLU A 204 8.11 -7.16 17.52
C GLU A 204 8.26 -5.91 16.63
N LEU A 205 9.00 -4.91 17.08
CA LEU A 205 9.21 -3.65 16.33
C LEU A 205 10.01 -3.89 15.04
N GLU A 206 11.02 -4.75 15.07
CA GLU A 206 11.74 -5.22 13.88
C GLU A 206 10.78 -5.90 12.90
N SER A 207 9.96 -6.82 13.40
CA SER A 207 8.97 -7.54 12.58
C SER A 207 7.95 -6.59 11.95
N TYR A 208 7.46 -5.61 12.71
CA TYR A 208 6.53 -4.58 12.21
C TYR A 208 7.17 -3.70 11.14
N THR A 209 8.41 -3.24 11.36
CA THR A 209 9.15 -2.43 10.38
C THR A 209 9.39 -3.21 9.08
N LEU A 210 9.72 -4.50 9.21
CA LEU A 210 9.93 -5.38 8.06
C LEU A 210 8.63 -5.59 7.28
N MET A 211 7.53 -5.96 7.95
CA MET A 211 6.23 -6.14 7.30
C MET A 211 5.76 -4.88 6.57
N TRP A 212 5.93 -3.70 7.19
CA TRP A 212 5.60 -2.42 6.57
C TRP A 212 6.42 -2.15 5.31
N SER A 213 7.72 -2.49 5.33
CA SER A 213 8.62 -2.26 4.21
C SER A 213 8.40 -3.24 3.05
N LEU A 214 8.04 -4.49 3.37
CA LEU A 214 7.83 -5.55 2.36
C LEU A 214 6.47 -5.47 1.68
N ARG A 215 5.47 -4.81 2.28
CA ARG A 215 4.10 -4.68 1.74
C ARG A 215 3.54 -6.02 1.21
N PRO A 216 3.42 -7.07 2.06
CA PRO A 216 3.14 -8.44 1.61
C PRO A 216 1.79 -8.63 0.90
N PHE A 217 0.87 -7.68 1.02
CA PHE A 217 -0.43 -7.70 0.36
C PHE A 217 -0.44 -7.00 -1.00
N VAL A 218 0.66 -6.34 -1.37
CA VAL A 218 0.79 -5.61 -2.63
C VAL A 218 1.58 -6.47 -3.62
N ASN A 219 0.97 -6.76 -4.76
CA ASN A 219 1.64 -7.39 -5.89
C ASN A 219 2.14 -6.31 -6.86
N ASP A 220 3.45 -6.10 -6.91
CA ASP A 220 4.08 -5.08 -7.75
C ASP A 220 3.85 -5.31 -9.25
N GLU A 221 3.69 -6.56 -9.71
CA GLU A 221 3.40 -6.86 -11.11
C GLU A 221 2.01 -6.35 -11.52
N ILE A 222 1.00 -6.56 -10.66
CA ILE A 222 -0.36 -6.05 -10.90
C ILE A 222 -0.36 -4.51 -10.90
N MET A 223 0.38 -3.90 -9.99
CA MET A 223 0.55 -2.44 -9.95
C MET A 223 1.19 -1.93 -11.24
N HIS A 224 2.28 -2.54 -11.69
CA HIS A 224 2.95 -2.16 -12.94
C HIS A 224 2.04 -2.32 -14.16
N GLN A 225 1.25 -3.39 -14.23
CA GLN A 225 0.26 -3.56 -15.29
C GLN A 225 -0.78 -2.44 -15.28
N ALA A 226 -1.29 -2.07 -14.10
CA ALA A 226 -2.25 -0.99 -13.96
C ALA A 226 -1.69 0.37 -14.40
N TRP A 227 -0.43 0.68 -14.07
CA TRP A 227 0.23 1.90 -14.50
C TRP A 227 0.40 2.00 -16.02
N ARG A 228 0.62 0.88 -16.71
CA ARG A 228 0.69 0.85 -18.17
C ARG A 228 -0.63 1.18 -18.85
N LEU A 229 -1.76 1.03 -18.16
CA LEU A 229 -3.09 1.34 -18.71
C LEU A 229 -3.44 2.83 -18.69
N ILE A 230 -2.64 3.65 -17.99
CA ILE A 230 -2.82 5.11 -17.91
C ILE A 230 -1.93 5.83 -18.96
N GLN A 231 -0.90 5.16 -19.48
CA GLN A 231 0.10 5.73 -20.39
C GLN A 231 -0.38 5.80 -21.85
#